data_AF-A0A2V2RXN6-F1
#
_entry.id   AF-A0A2V2RXN6-F1
#
_cell.length_a   1.000
_cell.length_b   1.000
_cell.length_c   1.000
_cell.angle_alpha   90.00
_cell.angle_beta   90.00
_cell.angle_gamma   90.00
#
_symmetry.space_group_name_H-M   'P 1'
#
loop_
_entity.id
_entity.type
_entity.pdbx_description
1 polymer ?
#
loop_
_entity_poly.entity_id
_entity_poly.type
_entity_poly.pdbx_seq_one_letter_code
_entity_poly.pdbx_strand_id
1 'polypeptide(L)'
;MDFQTLFPKQKPIIACIHLLPLPGAPLYDGDLSKIYEKALLEAKLFQQHGVHGLIIENFHDKPFFPDRVPPETIATLSAIARTIVSSINLPIGINV
;
A
#
# COMPACT_ATOMS: atom_id res chain seq x y z
N MET A 1 9.27 20.19 0.89
CA MET A 1 9.70 19.12 1.79
C MET A 1 10.88 18.45 1.12
N ASP A 2 12.03 18.35 1.79
CA ASP A 2 13.21 17.66 1.23
C ASP A 2 13.31 16.21 1.73
N PHE A 3 14.21 15.43 1.15
CA PHE A 3 14.39 14.02 1.47
C PHE A 3 14.71 13.78 2.94
N GLN A 4 15.56 14.63 3.55
CA GLN A 4 15.96 14.46 4.95
C GLN A 4 14.84 14.85 5.93
N THR A 5 13.98 15.79 5.53
CA THR A 5 12.77 16.15 6.27
C THR A 5 11.76 15.00 6.27
N LEU A 6 11.65 14.26 5.17
CA LEU A 6 10.76 13.10 5.05
C LEU A 6 11.37 11.85 5.72
N PHE A 7 12.68 11.65 5.57
CA PHE A 7 13.43 10.50 6.07
C PHE A 7 14.67 10.96 6.85
N PRO A 8 14.60 11.12 8.18
CA PRO A 8 15.73 11.62 8.99
C PRO A 8 16.98 10.72 9.01
N LYS A 9 16.88 9.49 8.51
CA LYS A 9 17.97 8.51 8.50
C LYS A 9 18.69 8.59 7.14
N GLN A 10 20.02 8.61 7.16
CA GLN A 10 20.83 8.69 5.92
C GLN A 10 20.55 7.57 4.89
N LYS A 11 20.14 6.39 5.36
CA LYS A 11 19.84 5.23 4.51
C LYS A 11 18.47 4.66 4.90
N PRO A 12 17.37 5.30 4.48
CA PRO A 12 16.05 4.81 4.83
C PRO A 12 15.75 3.50 4.11
N ILE A 13 14.98 2.66 4.79
CA ILE A 13 14.43 1.41 4.25
C ILE A 13 12.95 1.66 4.00
N ILE A 14 12.50 1.39 2.78
CA ILE A 14 11.10 1.53 2.37
C ILE A 14 10.57 0.13 2.09
N ALA A 15 9.53 -0.29 2.79
CA ALA A 15 8.90 -1.59 2.55
C ALA A 15 7.73 -1.46 1.57
N CYS A 16 7.56 -2.46 0.71
CA CYS A 16 6.42 -2.54 -0.18
C CYS A 16 5.35 -3.46 0.41
N ILE A 17 4.11 -2.97 0.49
CA ILE A 17 2.92 -3.77 0.78
C ILE A 17 2.29 -4.13 -0.56
N HIS A 18 2.45 -5.38 -0.97
CA HIS A 18 1.76 -5.93 -2.12
C HIS A 18 0.34 -6.32 -1.70
N LEU A 19 -0.64 -5.54 -2.16
CA LEU A 19 -2.05 -5.82 -1.90
C LEU A 19 -2.46 -7.13 -2.57
N LEU A 20 -3.39 -7.83 -1.92
CA LEU A 20 -4.14 -8.91 -2.57
C LEU A 20 -4.91 -8.34 -3.79
N PRO A 21 -5.33 -9.19 -4.75
CA PRO A 21 -6.12 -8.73 -5.89
C PRO A 21 -7.32 -7.88 -5.45
N LEU A 22 -7.44 -6.70 -6.04
CA LEU A 22 -8.47 -5.71 -5.70
C LEU A 22 -9.77 -5.96 -6.48
N PRO A 23 -10.91 -5.37 -6.09
CA PRO A 23 -12.12 -5.40 -6.91
C PRO A 23 -11.82 -5.03 -8.36
N GLY A 24 -12.30 -5.86 -9.30
CA GLY A 24 -12.02 -5.73 -10.74
C GLY A 24 -10.87 -6.61 -11.24
N ALA A 25 -9.96 -7.07 -10.37
CA ALA A 25 -8.89 -7.98 -10.73
C ALA A 25 -9.39 -9.43 -10.93
N PRO A 26 -8.81 -10.21 -11.85
CA PRO A 26 -9.25 -11.59 -12.13
C PRO A 26 -9.23 -12.55 -10.93
N LEU A 27 -8.34 -12.31 -9.96
CA LEU A 27 -8.15 -13.17 -8.78
C LEU A 27 -8.77 -12.58 -7.51
N TYR A 28 -9.60 -11.54 -7.62
CA TYR A 28 -10.34 -11.04 -6.47
C TYR A 28 -11.31 -12.11 -5.96
N ASP A 29 -11.20 -12.47 -4.68
CA ASP A 29 -11.96 -13.56 -4.07
C ASP A 29 -13.32 -13.13 -3.51
N GLY A 30 -13.68 -11.84 -3.67
CA GLY A 30 -14.92 -11.28 -3.17
C GLY A 30 -14.85 -10.72 -1.75
N ASP A 31 -13.73 -10.90 -1.03
CA ASP A 31 -13.59 -10.50 0.36
C ASP A 31 -12.62 -9.33 0.53
N LEU A 32 -13.17 -8.12 0.50
CA LEU A 32 -12.42 -6.90 0.71
C LEU A 32 -11.78 -6.83 2.11
N SER A 33 -12.38 -7.46 3.13
CA SER A 33 -11.88 -7.39 4.52
C SER A 33 -10.51 -8.04 4.66
N LYS A 34 -10.26 -9.15 3.96
CA LYS A 34 -8.94 -9.81 3.93
C LYS A 34 -7.84 -8.91 3.40
N ILE A 35 -8.16 -8.05 2.42
CA ILE A 35 -7.20 -7.10 1.86
C ILE A 35 -6.79 -6.07 2.92
N TYR A 36 -7.77 -5.50 3.64
CA TYR A 36 -7.52 -4.58 4.73
C TYR A 36 -6.74 -5.24 5.88
N GLU A 37 -7.16 -6.42 6.32
CA GLU A 37 -6.52 -7.14 7.43
C GLU A 37 -5.06 -7.43 7.14
N LYS A 38 -4.76 -7.98 5.94
CA LYS A 38 -3.38 -8.28 5.53
C LYS A 38 -2.54 -7.00 5.42
N ALA A 39 -3.06 -5.96 4.76
CA ALA A 39 -2.32 -4.73 4.56
C ALA A 39 -2.03 -4.00 5.89
N LEU A 40 -2.98 -4.00 6.83
CA LEU A 40 -2.79 -3.42 8.17
C LEU A 40 -1.85 -4.24 9.04
N LEU A 41 -1.89 -5.57 8.94
CA LEU A 41 -0.95 -6.45 9.62
C LEU A 41 0.49 -6.17 9.14
N GLU A 42 0.71 -6.14 7.82
CA GLU A 42 2.04 -5.86 7.24
C GLU A 42 2.54 -4.46 7.61
N ALA A 43 1.69 -3.43 7.51
CA ALA A 43 2.06 -2.06 7.89
C ALA A 43 2.53 -1.96 9.36
N LYS A 44 1.81 -2.61 10.28
CA LYS A 44 2.19 -2.66 11.70
C LYS A 44 3.50 -3.42 11.91
N LEU A 45 3.66 -4.56 11.25
CA LEU A 45 4.90 -5.35 11.33
C LEU A 45 6.10 -4.55 10.83
N PHE A 46 6.00 -3.89 9.68
CA PHE A 46 7.09 -3.07 9.13
C PHE A 46 7.46 -1.90 10.05
N GLN A 47 6.47 -1.22 10.62
CA GLN A 47 6.74 -0.17 11.61
C GLN A 47 7.46 -0.73 12.85
N GLN A 48 7.00 -1.88 13.38
CA GLN A 48 7.62 -2.52 14.55
C GLN A 48 9.07 -2.94 14.30
N HIS A 49 9.44 -3.27 13.06
CA HIS A 49 10.78 -3.73 12.69
C HIS A 49 11.68 -2.60 12.13
N GLY A 50 11.30 -1.34 12.31
CA GLY A 50 12.19 -0.19 12.04
C GLY A 50 12.29 0.22 10.57
N VAL A 51 11.27 -0.09 9.76
CA VAL A 51 11.14 0.47 8.41
C VAL A 51 10.84 1.98 8.50
N HIS A 52 11.33 2.74 7.52
CA HIS A 52 11.31 4.22 7.54
C HIS A 52 10.22 4.82 6.65
N GLY A 53 9.59 4.03 5.79
CA GLY A 53 8.47 4.42 4.95
C GLY A 53 7.84 3.20 4.27
N LEU A 54 6.64 3.37 3.75
CA LEU A 54 5.93 2.31 3.04
C LEU A 54 5.59 2.73 1.61
N ILE A 55 5.49 1.78 0.70
CA ILE A 55 4.82 1.90 -0.59
C ILE A 55 3.70 0.87 -0.63
N ILE A 56 2.50 1.29 -1.02
CA ILE A 56 1.37 0.38 -1.22
C ILE A 56 1.22 0.17 -2.73
N GLU A 57 1.11 -1.10 -3.15
CA GLU A 57 1.11 -1.49 -4.56
C GLU A 57 0.04 -2.53 -4.87
N ASN A 58 -0.68 -2.37 -5.99
CA ASN A 58 -1.65 -3.34 -6.51
C ASN A 58 -0.99 -4.46 -7.34
N PHE A 59 0.16 -4.99 -6.90
CA PHE A 59 1.00 -5.92 -7.66
C PHE A 59 0.27 -7.20 -8.15
N HIS A 60 -0.79 -7.60 -7.45
CA HIS A 60 -1.58 -8.79 -7.77
C HIS A 60 -2.80 -8.54 -8.68
N ASP A 61 -3.02 -7.32 -9.17
CA ASP A 61 -4.07 -6.98 -10.15
C ASP A 61 -3.72 -7.39 -11.59
N LYS A 62 -3.09 -8.56 -11.79
CA LYS A 62 -2.63 -8.99 -13.12
C LYS A 62 -3.79 -9.51 -13.99
N PRO A 63 -3.84 -9.18 -15.29
CA PRO A 63 -2.93 -8.30 -16.03
C PRO A 63 -3.17 -6.81 -15.74
N PHE A 64 -2.10 -6.02 -15.70
CA PHE A 64 -2.16 -4.58 -15.42
C PHE A 64 -2.79 -3.78 -16.56
N PHE A 65 -3.38 -2.62 -16.22
CA PHE A 65 -3.97 -1.69 -17.18
C PHE A 65 -2.96 -0.61 -17.58
N PRO A 66 -2.32 -0.68 -18.76
CA PRO A 66 -1.22 0.21 -19.13
C PRO A 66 -1.66 1.66 -19.38
N ASP A 67 -2.90 1.86 -19.83
CA ASP A 67 -3.39 3.20 -20.21
C ASP A 67 -4.13 3.89 -19.07
N ARG A 68 -5.12 3.19 -18.48
CA ARG A 68 -5.98 3.75 -17.45
C ARG A 68 -6.36 2.71 -16.43
N VAL A 69 -5.96 2.97 -15.19
CA VAL A 69 -6.36 2.17 -14.03
C VAL A 69 -7.88 2.29 -13.83
N PRO A 70 -8.60 1.17 -13.63
CA PRO A 70 -10.03 1.19 -13.34
C PRO A 70 -10.37 1.98 -12.07
N PRO A 71 -11.53 2.66 -12.03
CA PRO A 71 -11.92 3.47 -10.88
C PRO A 71 -12.06 2.65 -9.60
N GLU A 72 -12.44 1.38 -9.67
CA GLU A 72 -12.52 0.47 -8.53
C GLU A 72 -11.14 0.21 -7.89
N THR A 73 -10.10 -0.01 -8.70
CA THR A 73 -8.71 -0.13 -8.22
C THR A 73 -8.27 1.15 -7.52
N ILE A 74 -8.52 2.32 -8.14
CA ILE A 74 -8.17 3.63 -7.54
C ILE A 74 -8.92 3.86 -6.23
N ALA A 75 -10.22 3.58 -6.19
CA ALA A 75 -11.05 3.76 -5.01
C ALA A 75 -10.60 2.85 -3.86
N THR A 76 -10.38 1.57 -4.13
CA THR A 76 -9.95 0.60 -3.13
C THR A 76 -8.55 0.92 -2.60
N LEU A 77 -7.59 1.21 -3.49
CA LEU A 77 -6.23 1.52 -3.08
C LEU A 77 -6.17 2.83 -2.26
N SER A 78 -6.92 3.86 -2.66
CA SER A 78 -7.03 5.12 -1.92
C SER A 78 -7.62 4.92 -0.51
N ALA A 79 -8.66 4.09 -0.39
CA ALA A 79 -9.32 3.81 0.88
C ALA A 79 -8.41 3.00 1.81
N ILE A 80 -7.72 1.97 1.30
CA ILE A 80 -6.73 1.19 2.07
C ILE A 80 -5.60 2.10 2.53
N ALA A 81 -5.04 2.92 1.64
CA ALA A 81 -3.97 3.86 1.97
C ALA A 81 -4.38 4.81 3.09
N ARG A 82 -5.60 5.38 3.03
CA ARG A 82 -6.12 6.25 4.09
C ARG A 82 -6.23 5.53 5.44
N THR A 83 -6.67 4.28 5.45
CA THR A 83 -6.77 3.48 6.67
C THR A 83 -5.38 3.19 7.24
N ILE A 84 -4.40 2.85 6.39
CA ILE A 84 -3.01 2.62 6.83
C ILE A 84 -2.41 3.91 7.41
N VAL A 85 -2.53 5.05 6.72
CA VAL A 85 -2.08 6.37 7.21
C VAL A 85 -2.62 6.67 8.60
N SER A 86 -3.85 6.26 8.90
CA SER A 86 -4.48 6.49 10.20
C SER A 86 -4.01 5.53 11.30
N SER A 87 -3.24 4.49 10.95
CA SER A 87 -2.83 3.39 11.85
C SER A 87 -1.35 3.36 12.20
N ILE A 88 -0.51 4.10 11.48
CA ILE A 88 0.95 4.14 11.63
C ILE A 88 1.48 5.58 11.47
N ASN A 89 2.71 5.82 11.92
CA ASN A 89 3.36 7.13 11.87
C ASN A 89 4.54 7.17 10.88
N LEU A 90 4.41 6.49 9.74
CA LEU A 90 5.43 6.47 8.68
C LEU A 90 4.93 7.20 7.43
N PRO A 91 5.85 7.79 6.62
CA PRO A 91 5.49 8.30 5.30
C PRO A 91 5.08 7.15 4.39
N ILE A 92 4.05 7.38 3.56
CA ILE A 92 3.45 6.38 2.68
C ILE A 92 3.46 6.90 1.25
N GLY A 93 3.94 6.07 0.33
CA GLY A 93 3.83 6.22 -1.11
C GLY A 93 2.83 5.23 -1.71
N ILE A 94 2.49 5.46 -2.98
CA ILE A 94 1.54 4.67 -3.75
C ILE A 94 2.19 4.30 -5.08
N ASN A 95 2.12 3.03 -5.48
CA ASN A 95 2.41 2.57 -6.83
C ASN A 95 1.16 1.91 -7.41
N VAL A 96 0.72 2.36 -8.58
CA VAL A 96 -0.54 1.91 -9.22
C VAL A 96 -0.46 1.99 -10.73
#